data_AF-A0A1M4SQ85-F1
#
_entry.id   AF-A0A1M4SQ85-F1
#
_cell.length_a   1.000
_cell.length_b   1.000
_cell.length_c   1.000
_cell.angle_alpha   90.00
_cell.angle_beta   90.00
_cell.angle_gamma   90.00
#
_symmetry.space_group_name_H-M   'P 1'
#
loop_
_entity.id
_entity.type
_entity.pdbx_description
1 polymer ?
#
loop_
_entity_poly.entity_id
_entity_poly.type
_entity_poly.pdbx_seq_one_letter_code
_entity_poly.pdbx_strand_id
1 'polypeptide(L)'
;MSISSFADLLTEARRQPEPQRLLFVFARAELPDHPSAAQRERFERGEGGVLMPVLCVDKTLDELSDMAALVEESRRTEVEWDIVFAAALAGDGHEPPSSDEAELPLQRMVESLQQGTIDNFLAFDRQGDTVSFH
;
A
#
# COMPACT_ATOMS: atom_id res chain seq x y z
N MET A 1 2.32 -19.54 0.38
CA MET A 1 1.49 -19.21 1.57
C MET A 1 0.61 -18.03 1.20
N SER A 2 -0.53 -17.83 1.87
CA SER A 2 -1.24 -16.55 1.79
C SER A 2 -0.48 -15.52 2.63
N ILE A 3 -0.11 -14.39 2.04
CA ILE A 3 0.48 -13.26 2.78
C ILE A 3 -0.64 -12.69 3.66
N SER A 4 -0.50 -12.79 4.98
CA SER A 4 -1.49 -12.32 5.97
C SER A 4 -1.01 -11.16 6.82
N SER A 5 0.27 -10.82 6.70
CA SER A 5 0.88 -9.69 7.40
C SER A 5 1.99 -9.05 6.55
N PHE A 6 2.41 -7.85 6.94
CA PHE A 6 3.55 -7.17 6.33
C PHE A 6 4.85 -7.98 6.50
N ALA A 7 5.01 -8.67 7.64
CA ALA A 7 6.14 -9.56 7.87
C ALA A 7 6.15 -10.75 6.88
N ASP A 8 4.98 -11.30 6.57
CA ASP A 8 4.84 -12.34 5.54
C ASP A 8 5.22 -11.79 4.16
N LEU A 9 4.78 -10.57 3.82
CA LEU A 9 5.17 -9.92 2.57
C LEU A 9 6.69 -9.82 2.45
N LEU A 10 7.38 -9.28 3.46
CA LEU A 10 8.84 -9.16 3.43
C LEU A 10 9.52 -10.53 3.35
N THR A 11 8.98 -11.54 4.03
CA THR A 11 9.50 -12.91 4.01
C THR A 11 9.37 -13.52 2.62
N GLU A 12 8.20 -13.39 1.99
CA GLU A 12 7.95 -13.95 0.65
C GLU A 12 8.68 -13.19 -0.45
N ALA A 13 8.82 -11.86 -0.34
CA ALA A 13 9.60 -11.06 -1.28
C ALA A 13 11.09 -11.44 -1.24
N ARG A 14 11.66 -11.69 -0.06
CA ARG A 14 13.06 -12.17 0.08
C ARG A 14 13.29 -13.60 -0.44
N ARG A 15 12.22 -14.38 -0.63
CA ARG A 15 12.30 -15.74 -1.20
C ARG A 15 12.28 -15.75 -2.73
N GLN A 16 11.92 -14.64 -3.36
CA GLN A 16 11.88 -14.56 -4.82
C GLN A 16 13.30 -14.62 -5.39
N PRO A 17 13.50 -15.31 -6.53
CA PRO A 17 14.81 -15.41 -7.15
C PRO A 17 15.24 -14.08 -7.79
N GLU A 18 14.30 -13.32 -8.35
CA GLU A 18 14.55 -11.96 -8.83
C GLU A 18 14.48 -10.96 -7.66
N PRO A 19 15.48 -10.08 -7.49
CA PRO A 19 15.39 -8.98 -6.55
C PRO A 19 14.21 -8.05 -6.89
N GLN A 20 13.59 -7.51 -5.85
CA GLN A 20 12.36 -6.74 -5.99
C GLN A 20 12.48 -5.39 -5.30
N ARG A 21 11.82 -4.38 -5.87
CA ARG A 21 11.49 -3.12 -5.22
C ARG A 21 10.01 -3.15 -4.86
N LEU A 22 9.71 -2.91 -3.59
CA LEU A 22 8.33 -2.84 -3.12
C LEU A 22 7.80 -1.43 -3.32
N LEU A 23 6.58 -1.35 -3.84
CA LEU A 23 5.86 -0.13 -4.14
C LEU A 23 4.73 0.03 -3.15
N PHE A 24 4.62 1.21 -2.56
CA PHE A 24 3.61 1.51 -1.56
C PHE A 24 2.82 2.76 -1.96
N VAL A 25 1.49 2.64 -1.92
CA VAL A 25 0.58 3.77 -2.05
C VAL A 25 -0.27 3.83 -0.79
N PHE A 26 -0.07 4.88 0.00
CA PHE A 26 -0.85 5.15 1.20
C PHE A 26 -2.12 5.89 0.80
N ALA A 27 -3.24 5.47 1.38
CA ALA A 27 -4.53 6.07 1.14
C ALA A 27 -5.20 6.49 2.46
N ARG A 28 -5.94 7.58 2.37
CA ARG A 28 -6.85 8.07 3.41
C ARG A 28 -8.27 7.69 3.02
N ALA A 29 -9.05 7.17 3.96
CA ALA A 29 -10.48 6.99 3.78
C ALA A 29 -11.18 8.34 3.97
N GLU A 30 -11.98 8.73 2.99
CA GLU A 30 -12.77 9.97 3.05
C GLU A 30 -14.24 9.71 2.71
N LEU A 31 -15.12 10.60 3.20
CA LEU A 31 -16.49 10.62 2.74
C LEU A 31 -16.57 11.27 1.35
N PRO A 32 -17.38 10.74 0.43
CA PRO A 32 -17.66 11.43 -0.82
C PRO A 32 -18.40 12.75 -0.53
N ASP A 33 -18.35 13.72 -1.47
CA ASP A 33 -18.91 15.06 -1.30
C ASP A 33 -20.38 15.10 -0.86
N HIS A 34 -21.17 14.13 -1.31
CA HIS A 34 -22.60 14.03 -1.03
C HIS A 34 -22.95 12.62 -0.52
N PRO A 35 -22.53 12.26 0.71
CA PRO A 35 -22.75 10.92 1.22
C PRO A 35 -24.21 10.76 1.66
N SER A 36 -24.79 9.61 1.35
CA SER A 36 -26.05 9.17 1.96
C SER A 36 -25.87 8.91 3.46
N ALA A 37 -26.96 8.86 4.21
CA ALA A 37 -26.91 8.53 5.64
C ALA A 37 -26.23 7.17 5.90
N ALA A 38 -26.54 6.17 5.09
CA ALA A 38 -25.91 4.85 5.17
C ALA A 38 -24.40 4.88 4.88
N GLN A 39 -23.95 5.71 3.94
CA GLN A 39 -22.52 5.89 3.66
C GLN A 39 -21.79 6.55 4.84
N ARG A 40 -22.41 7.54 5.50
CA ARG A 40 -21.84 8.14 6.72
C ARG A 40 -21.72 7.12 7.84
N GLU A 41 -22.79 6.36 8.10
CA GLU A 41 -22.79 5.35 9.17
C GLU A 41 -21.77 4.24 8.92
N ARG A 42 -21.57 3.83 7.66
CA ARG A 42 -20.49 2.89 7.31
C ARG A 42 -19.11 3.48 7.50
N PHE A 43 -18.90 4.71 7.07
CA PHE A 43 -17.63 5.42 7.24
C PHE A 43 -17.26 5.61 8.72
N GLU A 44 -18.22 5.99 9.56
CA GLU A 44 -18.04 6.12 11.01
C GLU A 44 -17.67 4.79 11.70
N ARG A 45 -18.05 3.66 11.10
CA ARG A 45 -17.65 2.31 11.54
C ARG A 45 -16.35 1.81 10.89
N GLY A 46 -15.71 2.61 10.04
CA GLY A 46 -14.50 2.21 9.28
C GLY A 46 -14.77 1.23 8.12
N GLU A 47 -16.04 1.03 7.74
CA GLU A 47 -16.50 0.03 6.75
C GLU A 47 -16.94 0.68 5.43
N GLY A 48 -16.47 1.89 5.12
CA GLY A 48 -16.86 2.63 3.93
C GLY A 48 -16.03 3.88 3.71
N GLY A 49 -16.38 4.63 2.67
CA GLY A 49 -15.62 5.79 2.21
C GLY A 49 -15.00 5.55 0.84
N VAL A 50 -14.33 6.58 0.33
CA VAL A 50 -13.48 6.53 -0.86
C VAL A 50 -12.04 6.58 -0.38
N LEU A 51 -11.20 5.71 -0.93
CA LEU A 51 -9.78 5.69 -0.62
C LEU A 51 -9.06 6.67 -1.53
N MET A 52 -8.56 7.75 -0.95
CA MET A 52 -7.82 8.79 -1.64
C MET A 52 -6.33 8.56 -1.46
N PRO A 53 -5.55 8.31 -2.54
CA PRO A 53 -4.09 8.23 -2.44
C PRO A 53 -3.49 9.54 -1.94
N VAL A 54 -2.65 9.47 -0.91
CA VAL A 54 -2.05 10.66 -0.25
C VAL A 54 -0.52 10.66 -0.24
N LEU A 55 0.11 9.49 -0.32
CA LEU A 55 1.56 9.35 -0.35
C LEU A 55 1.95 8.11 -1.17
N CYS A 56 3.04 8.22 -1.92
CA CYS A 56 3.65 7.09 -2.64
C CYS A 56 5.11 6.97 -2.24
N VAL A 57 5.59 5.75 -2.03
CA VAL A 57 7.01 5.49 -1.78
C VAL A 57 7.38 4.14 -2.36
N ASP A 58 8.58 4.05 -2.93
CA ASP A 58 9.21 2.82 -3.34
C ASP A 58 10.41 2.52 -2.43
N LYS A 59 10.60 1.25 -2.07
CA LYS A 59 11.69 0.81 -1.20
C LYS A 59 12.27 -0.52 -1.65
N THR A 60 13.58 -0.66 -1.56
CA THR A 60 14.25 -1.96 -1.62
C THR A 60 13.98 -2.76 -0.35
N LEU A 61 14.19 -4.08 -0.41
CA LEU A 61 14.00 -4.96 0.74
C LEU A 61 15.00 -4.71 1.89
N ASP A 62 16.12 -4.07 1.61
CA ASP A 62 17.15 -3.70 2.60
C ASP A 62 16.80 -2.40 3.33
N GLU A 63 16.02 -1.52 2.71
CA GLU A 63 15.48 -0.31 3.34
C GLU A 63 14.28 -0.61 4.26
N LEU A 64 13.77 -1.85 4.23
CA LEU A 64 12.57 -2.28 4.95
C LEU A 64 12.90 -3.21 6.12
N SER A 65 12.62 -2.76 7.33
CA SER A 65 12.68 -3.60 8.54
C SER A 65 11.33 -4.23 8.88
N ASP A 66 10.34 -3.41 9.21
CA ASP A 66 9.00 -3.82 9.66
C ASP A 66 7.97 -2.71 9.42
N MET A 67 6.70 -3.00 9.70
CA MET A 67 5.60 -2.04 9.52
C MET A 67 5.74 -0.84 10.48
N ALA A 68 6.23 -1.04 11.69
CA ALA A 68 6.36 0.05 12.66
C ALA A 68 7.34 1.12 12.17
N ALA A 69 8.48 0.71 11.59
CA ALA A 69 9.44 1.62 10.97
C ALA A 69 8.84 2.36 9.78
N LEU A 70 8.07 1.69 8.92
CA LEU A 70 7.38 2.32 7.79
C LEU A 70 6.35 3.36 8.28
N VAL A 71 5.61 3.04 9.33
CA VAL A 71 4.68 3.95 10.01
C VAL A 71 5.41 5.17 10.57
N GLU A 72 6.51 4.99 11.30
CA GLU A 72 7.29 6.12 11.84
C GLU A 72 7.88 7.00 10.74
N GLU A 73 8.38 6.40 9.66
CA GLU A 73 8.88 7.15 8.51
C GLU A 73 7.78 7.98 7.85
N SER A 74 6.60 7.38 7.62
CA SER A 74 5.47 8.07 7.00
C SER A 74 5.00 9.28 7.83
N ARG A 75 5.13 9.26 9.17
CA ARG A 75 4.76 10.40 10.02
C ARG A 75 5.63 11.64 9.77
N ARG A 76 6.84 11.47 9.25
CA ARG A 76 7.77 12.58 8.95
C ARG A 76 7.33 13.41 7.76
N THR A 77 6.37 12.93 6.96
CA THR A 77 5.78 13.69 5.85
C THR A 77 4.64 14.59 6.31
N GLU A 78 4.20 14.45 7.57
CA GLU A 78 3.01 15.13 8.14
C GLU A 78 1.69 14.80 7.41
N VAL A 79 1.68 13.73 6.60
CA VAL A 79 0.49 13.24 5.89
C VAL A 79 -0.15 12.11 6.69
N GLU A 80 -1.43 12.27 7.03
CA GLU A 80 -2.25 11.22 7.64
C GLU A 80 -2.71 10.20 6.59
N TRP A 81 -2.73 8.92 6.98
CA TRP A 81 -3.21 7.80 6.15
C TRP A 81 -3.80 6.69 7.02
N ASP A 82 -4.74 5.94 6.44
CA ASP A 82 -5.50 4.90 7.13
C ASP A 82 -5.08 3.49 6.69
N ILE A 83 -4.75 3.33 5.41
CA ILE A 83 -4.38 2.06 4.80
C ILE A 83 -3.22 2.24 3.82
N VAL A 84 -2.39 1.21 3.66
CA VAL A 84 -1.33 1.17 2.65
C VAL A 84 -1.52 0.01 1.71
N PHE A 85 -1.46 0.29 0.41
CA PHE A 85 -1.45 -0.70 -0.65
C PHE A 85 -0.03 -1.00 -1.08
N ALA A 86 0.29 -2.28 -1.26
CA ALA A 86 1.61 -2.77 -1.61
C ALA A 86 1.58 -3.62 -2.88
N ALA A 87 2.60 -3.45 -3.71
CA ALA A 87 2.92 -4.31 -4.84
C ALA A 87 4.44 -4.56 -4.90
N ALA A 88 4.85 -5.62 -5.60
CA ALA A 88 6.25 -5.90 -5.86
C ALA A 88 6.57 -5.66 -7.33
N LEU A 89 7.60 -4.87 -7.60
CA LEU A 89 8.19 -4.71 -8.93
C LEU A 89 9.44 -5.59 -9.00
N ALA A 90 9.38 -6.62 -9.84
CA ALA A 90 10.52 -7.51 -10.08
C ALA A 90 11.53 -6.84 -11.02
N GLY A 91 12.82 -7.00 -10.70
CA GLY A 91 13.92 -6.61 -11.58
C GLY A 91 14.10 -7.58 -12.76
N ASP A 92 15.04 -7.27 -13.64
CA ASP A 92 15.35 -8.06 -14.84
C ASP A 92 16.56 -9.00 -14.67
N GLY A 93 17.07 -9.16 -13.45
CA GLY A 93 18.25 -9.97 -13.21
C GLY A 93 18.73 -10.01 -11.76
N HIS A 94 19.91 -9.43 -11.50
CA HIS A 94 20.62 -9.51 -10.21
C HIS A 94 20.41 -8.30 -9.29
N GLU A 95 19.76 -7.24 -9.79
CA GLU A 95 19.54 -6.01 -9.03
C GLU A 95 18.05 -5.68 -8.97
N PRO A 96 17.57 -5.08 -7.86
CA PRO A 96 16.21 -4.60 -7.79
C PRO A 96 16.03 -3.41 -8.77
N PRO A 97 14.81 -3.17 -9.27
CA PRO A 97 14.52 -1.99 -10.07
C PRO A 97 14.97 -0.70 -9.39
N SER A 98 15.44 0.25 -10.17
CA SER A 98 15.74 1.61 -9.70
C SER A 98 14.48 2.36 -9.30
N SER A 99 14.64 3.45 -8.54
CA SER A 99 13.51 4.32 -8.20
C SER A 99 12.91 5.00 -9.43
N ASP A 100 13.71 5.34 -10.44
CA ASP A 100 13.23 5.91 -11.71
C ASP A 100 12.34 4.90 -12.45
N GLU A 101 12.68 3.61 -12.43
CA GLU A 101 11.85 2.54 -13.02
C GLU A 101 10.57 2.29 -12.23
N ALA A 102 10.54 2.64 -10.95
CA ALA A 102 9.37 2.50 -10.07
C ALA A 102 8.32 3.61 -10.26
N GLU A 103 8.69 4.76 -10.83
CA GLU A 103 7.81 5.93 -10.96
C GLU A 103 6.54 5.62 -11.77
N LEU A 104 6.70 5.03 -12.97
CA LEU A 104 5.56 4.69 -13.82
C LEU A 104 4.66 3.57 -13.22
N PRO A 105 5.21 2.47 -12.67
CA PRO A 105 4.43 1.50 -11.90
C PRO A 105 3.67 2.11 -10.71
N LEU A 106 4.29 3.01 -9.93
CA LEU A 106 3.62 3.71 -8.83
C LEU A 106 2.45 4.55 -9.33
N GLN A 107 2.65 5.32 -10.40
CA GLN A 107 1.57 6.10 -11.01
C GLN A 107 0.39 5.20 -11.41
N ARG A 108 0.67 4.05 -12.02
CA ARG A 108 -0.38 3.08 -12.40
C ARG A 108 -1.10 2.49 -11.18
N MET A 109 -0.39 2.27 -10.07
CA MET A 109 -1.03 1.86 -8.81
C MET A 109 -2.00 2.93 -8.32
N VAL A 110 -1.58 4.20 -8.30
CA VAL A 110 -2.44 5.35 -7.92
C VAL A 110 -3.68 5.41 -8.80
N GLU A 111 -3.52 5.32 -10.12
CA GLU A 111 -4.63 5.35 -11.08
C GLU A 111 -5.60 4.18 -10.86
N SER A 112 -5.07 2.99 -10.55
CA SER A 112 -5.87 1.80 -10.26
C SER A 112 -6.69 1.97 -8.97
N LEU A 113 -6.10 2.52 -7.91
CA LEU A 113 -6.81 2.82 -6.66
C LEU A 113 -7.92 3.85 -6.88
N GLN A 114 -7.66 4.91 -7.64
CA GLN A 114 -8.66 5.93 -7.98
C GLN A 114 -9.83 5.36 -8.79
N GLN A 115 -9.58 4.33 -9.59
CA GLN A 115 -10.61 3.60 -10.33
C GLN A 115 -11.30 2.51 -9.49
N GLY A 116 -10.92 2.34 -8.23
CA GLY A 116 -11.45 1.30 -7.33
C GLY A 116 -10.96 -0.11 -7.66
N THR A 117 -9.93 -0.25 -8.50
CA THR A 117 -9.33 -1.55 -8.86
C THR A 117 -8.22 -1.87 -7.87
N ILE A 118 -8.61 -2.49 -6.74
CA ILE A 118 -7.71 -2.72 -5.59
C ILE A 118 -7.35 -4.19 -5.38
N ASP A 119 -8.07 -5.12 -6.02
CA ASP A 119 -7.92 -6.58 -5.84
C ASP A 119 -6.54 -7.13 -6.24
N ASN A 120 -5.77 -6.34 -7.02
CA ASN A 120 -4.43 -6.72 -7.47
C ASN A 120 -3.32 -6.36 -6.46
N PHE A 121 -3.67 -5.72 -5.34
CA PHE A 121 -2.72 -5.23 -4.36
C PHE A 121 -2.94 -5.88 -3.00
N LEU A 122 -1.86 -6.06 -2.26
CA LEU A 122 -1.98 -6.33 -0.83
C LEU A 122 -2.30 -5.02 -0.12
N ALA A 123 -3.20 -5.06 0.85
CA ALA A 123 -3.52 -3.90 1.66
C ALA A 123 -3.25 -4.21 3.13
N PHE A 124 -2.64 -3.27 3.83
CA PHE A 124 -2.29 -3.41 5.24
C PHE A 124 -2.79 -2.22 6.05
N ASP A 125 -3.26 -2.49 7.26
CA ASP A 125 -3.49 -1.46 8.26
C ASP A 125 -2.15 -1.00 8.90
N ARG A 126 -2.25 -0.10 9.89
CA ARG A 126 -1.08 0.45 10.59
C ARG A 126 -0.37 -0.57 11.48
N GLN A 127 -1.01 -1.68 11.80
CA GLN A 127 -0.47 -2.78 12.58
C GLN A 127 0.30 -3.75 11.68
N GLY A 128 0.05 -3.70 10.37
CA GLY A 128 0.66 -4.57 9.38
C GLY A 128 -0.16 -5.82 9.12
N ASP A 129 -1.41 -5.85 9.57
CA ASP A 129 -2.35 -6.95 9.30
C ASP A 129 -3.02 -6.70 7.94
N THR A 130 -3.24 -7.78 7.18
CA THR A 130 -3.91 -7.64 5.88
C THR A 130 -5.37 -7.22 6.03
N VAL A 131 -5.77 -6.23 5.25
CA VAL A 131 -7.15 -5.78 5.14
C VAL A 131 -7.76 -6.37 3.86
N SER A 132 -8.92 -6.99 3.99
CA SER A 132 -9.69 -7.51 2.85
C SER A 132 -10.87 -6.61 2.57
N PHE A 133 -11.11 -6.33 1.28
CA PHE A 133 -12.28 -5.59 0.82
C PHE A 133 -13.29 -6.59 0.24
N HIS A 134 -14.53 -6.54 0.70
CA HIS A 134 -15.63 -7.43 0.28
C HIS A 134 -16.87 -6.62 -0.10
#